data_AF-A0A6B3ETH3-F1
#
_entry.id   AF-A0A6B3ETH3-F1
#
_cell.length_a   1.000
_cell.length_b   1.000
_cell.length_c   1.000
_cell.angle_alpha   90.00
_cell.angle_beta   90.00
_cell.angle_gamma   90.00
#
_symmetry.space_group_name_H-M   'P 1'
#
loop_
_entity.id
_entity.type
_entity.pdbx_description
1 polymer ?
#
loop_
_entity_poly.entity_id
_entity_poly.type
_entity_poly.pdbx_seq_one_letter_code
_entity_poly.pdbx_strand_id
1 'polypeptide(L)'
;RLVTTAEMAVPGAPGVFAVGDAAAVPDLAKGGDAITPPTAQHSQRQGKAVAYNIAARLRGTEPRPYYHRDLGLVVDLGDKYAVSRPLGIGLTGLPAQAVAR
;
A
#
# COMPACT_ATOMS: atom_id res chain seq x y z
N ARG A 1 10.50 -11.10 0.16
CA ARG A 1 9.80 -10.13 -0.71
C ARG A 1 10.73 -9.78 -1.86
N LEU A 2 10.23 -9.75 -3.09
CA LEU A 2 10.98 -9.32 -4.27
C LEU A 2 11.24 -7.81 -4.19
N VAL A 3 12.47 -7.39 -4.46
CA VAL A 3 12.80 -5.96 -4.57
C VAL A 3 12.13 -5.41 -5.83
N THR A 4 11.50 -4.24 -5.71
CA THR A 4 10.82 -3.59 -6.83
C THR A 4 11.19 -2.12 -6.93
N THR A 5 11.05 -1.54 -8.12
CA THR A 5 11.04 -0.08 -8.28
C THR A 5 9.73 0.51 -7.77
N ALA A 6 9.61 1.85 -7.71
CA ALA A 6 8.37 2.51 -7.33
C ALA A 6 7.21 2.21 -8.30
N GLU A 7 7.50 1.85 -9.55
CA GLU A 7 6.54 1.42 -10.56
C GLU A 7 6.09 -0.05 -10.37
N MET A 8 6.60 -0.72 -9.33
CA MET A 8 6.36 -2.13 -8.97
C MET A 8 7.00 -3.13 -9.96
N ALA A 9 7.97 -2.70 -10.76
CA ALA A 9 8.73 -3.57 -11.65
C ALA A 9 9.87 -4.25 -10.90
N VAL A 10 10.20 -5.49 -11.26
CA VAL A 10 11.32 -6.24 -10.67
C VAL A 10 12.62 -5.92 -11.44
N PRO A 11 13.64 -5.30 -10.80
CA PRO A 11 14.91 -5.02 -11.46
C PRO A 11 15.57 -6.29 -11.99
N GLY A 12 16.11 -6.23 -13.21
CA GLY A 12 16.75 -7.38 -13.86
C GLY A 12 15.79 -8.41 -14.48
N ALA A 13 14.47 -8.24 -14.32
CA ALA A 13 13.47 -9.13 -14.89
C ALA A 13 12.43 -8.34 -15.74
N PRO A 14 12.73 -8.07 -17.03
CA PRO A 14 11.85 -7.29 -17.89
C PRO A 14 10.45 -7.89 -17.99
N GLY A 15 9.42 -7.06 -17.81
CA GLY A 15 8.02 -7.48 -17.89
C GLY A 15 7.49 -8.16 -16.62
N VAL A 16 8.32 -8.35 -15.60
CA VAL A 16 7.90 -8.90 -14.31
C VAL A 16 7.57 -7.76 -13.35
N PHE A 17 6.40 -7.87 -12.73
CA PHE A 17 5.92 -6.96 -11.69
C PHE A 17 5.56 -7.76 -10.45
N ALA A 18 5.73 -7.15 -9.28
CA ALA A 18 5.36 -7.76 -8.00
C ALA A 18 4.60 -6.75 -7.13
N VAL A 19 3.56 -7.23 -6.44
CA VAL A 19 2.71 -6.41 -5.56
C VAL A 19 2.34 -7.17 -4.30
N GLY A 20 1.76 -6.46 -3.33
CA GLY A 20 1.28 -6.99 -2.07
C GLY A 20 2.37 -7.60 -1.23
N ASP A 21 2.03 -8.64 -0.47
CA ASP A 21 2.93 -9.26 0.50
C ASP A 21 4.16 -9.93 -0.12
N ALA A 22 4.14 -10.18 -1.44
CA ALA A 22 5.29 -10.72 -2.17
C ALA A 22 6.34 -9.64 -2.51
N ALA A 23 6.00 -8.35 -2.45
CA ALA A 23 6.82 -7.27 -2.99
C ALA A 23 7.34 -6.31 -1.91
N ALA A 24 8.60 -5.89 -2.06
CA ALA A 24 9.19 -4.80 -1.33
C ALA A 24 9.06 -3.51 -2.16
N VAL A 25 7.84 -2.96 -2.19
CA VAL A 25 7.53 -1.71 -2.90
C VAL A 25 8.01 -0.51 -2.08
N PRO A 26 8.81 0.40 -2.65
CA PRO A 26 9.22 1.64 -1.99
C PRO A 26 8.02 2.46 -1.49
N ASP A 27 8.10 2.94 -0.25
CA ASP A 27 7.10 3.81 0.36
C ASP A 27 7.51 5.27 0.17
N LEU A 28 7.11 5.82 -0.98
CA LEU A 28 7.39 7.22 -1.33
C LEU A 28 6.66 8.24 -0.43
N ALA A 29 5.63 7.83 0.31
CA ALA A 29 4.93 8.72 1.24
C ALA A 29 5.70 8.88 2.55
N LYS A 30 6.41 7.84 2.99
CA LYS A 30 7.27 7.86 4.17
C LYS A 30 8.68 8.38 3.88
N GLY A 31 9.19 8.16 2.66
CA GLY A 31 10.51 8.59 2.22
C GLY A 31 11.66 7.73 2.76
N GLY A 32 12.89 8.07 2.37
CA GLY A 32 14.08 7.26 2.66
C GLY A 32 14.00 5.85 2.07
N ASP A 33 14.58 4.87 2.76
CA ASP A 33 14.57 3.45 2.36
C ASP A 33 13.32 2.69 2.85
N ALA A 34 12.23 3.42 3.14
CA ALA A 34 11.00 2.82 3.62
C ALA A 34 10.34 1.92 2.56
N ILE A 35 9.79 0.79 3.00
CA ILE A 35 9.04 -0.15 2.18
C ILE A 35 7.61 -0.23 2.72
N THR A 36 6.64 -0.31 1.81
CA THR A 36 5.23 -0.43 2.20
C THR A 36 4.99 -1.65 3.09
N PRO A 37 4.16 -1.53 4.15
CA PRO A 37 3.83 -2.66 5.00
C PRO A 37 2.97 -3.69 4.25
N PRO A 38 3.07 -4.99 4.60
CA PRO A 38 2.28 -6.05 3.99
C PRO A 38 0.84 -5.99 4.51
N THR A 39 0.02 -5.15 3.92
CA THR A 39 -1.39 -4.98 4.30
C THR A 39 -2.31 -5.21 3.12
N ALA A 40 -3.54 -5.65 3.41
CA ALA A 40 -4.58 -5.80 2.38
C ALA A 40 -4.86 -4.47 1.66
N GLN A 41 -4.82 -3.35 2.38
CA GLN A 41 -5.00 -2.01 1.80
C GLN A 41 -3.91 -1.68 0.77
N HIS A 42 -2.64 -1.95 1.09
CA HIS A 42 -1.54 -1.78 0.14
C HIS A 42 -1.69 -2.73 -1.04
N SER A 43 -2.00 -4.01 -0.79
CA SER A 43 -2.20 -5.01 -1.84
C SER A 43 -3.28 -4.61 -2.85
N GLN A 44 -4.45 -4.16 -2.38
CA GLN A 44 -5.54 -3.70 -3.24
C GLN A 44 -5.14 -2.47 -4.08
N ARG A 45 -4.47 -1.49 -3.47
CA ARG A 45 -4.06 -0.26 -4.15
C ARG A 45 -2.93 -0.50 -5.15
N GLN A 46 -1.94 -1.30 -4.77
CA GLN A 46 -0.85 -1.72 -5.65
C GLN A 46 -1.39 -2.51 -6.83
N GLY A 47 -2.40 -3.39 -6.64
CA GLY A 47 -3.06 -4.10 -7.73
C GLY A 47 -3.64 -3.16 -8.81
N LYS A 48 -4.33 -2.09 -8.40
CA LYS A 48 -4.85 -1.09 -9.34
C LYS A 48 -3.72 -0.32 -10.04
N ALA A 49 -2.69 0.08 -9.29
CA ALA A 49 -1.58 0.86 -9.84
C ALA A 49 -0.71 0.03 -10.81
N VAL A 50 -0.45 -1.24 -10.50
CA VAL A 50 0.36 -2.11 -11.36
C VAL A 50 -0.37 -2.42 -12.67
N ALA A 51 -1.69 -2.57 -12.64
CA ALA A 51 -2.48 -2.74 -13.86
C ALA A 51 -2.33 -1.54 -14.81
N TYR A 52 -2.32 -0.32 -14.27
CA TYR A 52 -2.02 0.89 -15.06
C TYR A 52 -0.61 0.84 -15.65
N ASN A 53 0.40 0.47 -14.86
CA ASN A 53 1.80 0.44 -15.30
C ASN A 53 2.07 -0.65 -16.35
N ILE A 54 1.45 -1.82 -16.21
CA ILE A 54 1.49 -2.89 -17.22
C ILE A 54 0.90 -2.37 -18.52
N ALA A 55 -0.28 -1.75 -18.46
CA ALA A 55 -0.93 -1.21 -19.66
C ALA A 55 -0.13 -0.05 -20.29
N ALA A 56 0.52 0.78 -19.48
CA ALA A 56 1.41 1.84 -19.96
C ALA A 56 2.63 1.26 -20.68
N ARG A 57 3.25 0.23 -20.10
CA ARG A 57 4.39 -0.50 -20.70
C ARG A 57 4.01 -1.08 -22.06
N LEU A 58 2.86 -1.73 -22.16
CA LEU A 58 2.36 -2.31 -23.42
C LEU A 58 2.08 -1.26 -24.49
N ARG A 59 1.68 -0.04 -24.09
CA ARG A 59 1.43 1.09 -25.01
C ARG A 59 2.67 1.94 -25.30
N GLY A 60 3.82 1.63 -24.71
CA GLY A 60 5.02 2.48 -24.83
C GLY A 60 4.89 3.85 -24.17
N THR A 61 3.96 4.00 -23.22
CA THR A 61 3.78 5.24 -22.45
C THR A 61 4.47 5.14 -21.09
N GLU A 62 4.72 6.27 -20.45
CA GLU A 62 5.42 6.33 -19.17
C GLU A 62 4.61 5.68 -18.03
N PRO A 63 5.21 4.72 -17.28
CA PRO A 63 4.62 4.19 -16.06
C PRO A 63 4.65 5.23 -14.94
N ARG A 64 3.83 5.04 -13.90
CA ARG A 64 3.73 5.96 -12.78
C ARG A 64 4.22 5.31 -11.49
N PRO A 65 4.95 6.05 -10.63
CA PRO A 65 5.36 5.53 -9.34
C PRO A 65 4.15 5.34 -8.42
N TYR A 66 4.19 4.30 -7.60
CA TYR A 66 3.22 4.07 -6.54
C TYR A 66 3.47 5.04 -5.39
N TYR A 67 2.49 5.91 -5.14
CA TYR A 67 2.46 6.81 -3.99
C TYR A 67 1.13 6.66 -3.28
N HIS A 68 1.17 6.33 -1.99
CA HIS A 68 -0.03 6.26 -1.16
C HIS A 68 0.28 6.74 0.24
N ARG A 69 -0.41 7.80 0.68
CA ARG A 69 -0.33 8.26 2.06
C ARG A 69 -1.21 7.36 2.92
N ASP A 70 -0.60 6.70 3.89
CA ASP A 70 -1.34 5.94 4.90
C ASP A 70 -2.30 6.90 5.64
N LEU A 71 -3.58 6.51 5.70
CA LEU A 71 -4.62 7.28 6.38
C LEU A 71 -4.83 6.79 7.81
N GLY A 72 -4.04 5.81 8.27
CA GLY A 72 -4.11 5.24 9.61
C GLY A 72 -4.65 3.82 9.63
N LEU A 73 -4.29 3.10 10.70
CA LEU A 73 -4.73 1.74 10.96
C LEU A 73 -5.91 1.75 11.92
N VAL A 74 -6.85 0.84 11.69
CA VAL A 74 -7.90 0.48 12.66
C VAL A 74 -7.65 -0.95 13.12
N VAL A 75 -7.61 -1.17 14.43
CA VAL A 75 -7.47 -2.49 15.04
C VAL A 75 -8.73 -2.74 15.88
N ASP A 76 -9.50 -3.75 15.49
CA ASP A 76 -10.61 -4.28 16.27
C ASP A 76 -10.06 -5.23 17.36
N LEU A 77 -10.46 -5.03 18.61
CA LEU A 77 -10.06 -5.85 19.76
C LEU A 77 -11.22 -6.68 20.33
N GLY A 78 -12.40 -6.66 19.68
CA GLY A 78 -13.59 -7.37 20.12
C GLY A 78 -14.51 -6.55 21.05
N ASP A 79 -15.78 -6.96 21.12
CA ASP A 79 -16.88 -6.33 21.86
C ASP A 79 -17.02 -4.81 21.62
N LYS A 80 -16.55 -3.98 22.57
CA LYS A 80 -16.67 -2.51 22.56
C LYS A 80 -15.31 -1.81 22.42
N TYR A 81 -14.26 -2.57 22.14
CA TYR A 81 -12.89 -2.07 22.17
C TYR A 81 -12.29 -2.10 20.77
N ALA A 82 -11.99 -0.91 20.26
CA ALA A 82 -11.18 -0.74 19.07
C ALA A 82 -10.15 0.36 19.36
N VAL A 83 -8.98 0.25 18.74
CA VAL A 83 -7.97 1.30 18.71
C VAL A 83 -7.80 1.69 17.26
N SER A 84 -8.03 2.96 16.95
CA SER A 84 -7.86 3.46 15.59
C SER A 84 -7.02 4.73 15.61
N ARG A 85 -6.20 4.93 14.57
CA ARG A 85 -5.49 6.19 14.34
C ARG A 85 -5.84 6.81 12.99
N PRO A 86 -7.12 7.03 12.66
CA PRO A 86 -7.49 7.67 11.41
C PRO A 86 -6.90 9.08 11.36
N LEU A 87 -6.21 9.40 10.26
CA LEU A 87 -5.58 10.69 10.00
C LEU A 87 -4.61 11.16 11.10
N GLY A 88 -4.04 10.21 11.87
CA GLY A 88 -3.14 10.51 12.99
C GLY A 88 -3.82 10.85 14.32
N ILE A 89 -5.16 10.88 14.38
CA ILE A 89 -5.93 11.14 15.59
C ILE A 89 -6.17 9.81 16.31
N GLY A 90 -5.68 9.66 17.54
CA GLY A 90 -5.93 8.47 18.34
C GLY A 90 -7.37 8.42 18.85
N LEU A 91 -8.13 7.39 18.46
CA LEU A 91 -9.46 7.10 18.98
C LEU A 91 -9.46 5.76 19.70
N THR A 92 -10.19 5.67 20.80
CA THR A 92 -10.41 4.44 21.59
C THR A 92 -11.90 4.25 21.89
N GLY A 93 -12.34 3.00 22.09
CA GLY A 93 -13.72 2.69 22.47
C GLY A 93 -14.75 2.82 21.33
N LEU A 94 -15.99 3.21 21.65
CA LEU A 94 -17.12 3.27 20.70
C LEU A 94 -16.84 4.14 19.45
N PRO A 95 -16.19 5.33 19.54
CA PRO A 95 -15.82 6.10 18.36
C PRO A 95 -14.83 5.38 17.41
N ALA A 96 -13.91 4.58 17.96
CA ALA A 96 -13.00 3.79 17.13
C ALA A 96 -13.73 2.64 16.42
N GLN A 97 -14.76 2.06 17.05
CA GLN A 97 -15.59 1.02 16.45
C GLN A 97 -16.44 1.55 15.27
N ALA A 98 -16.92 2.80 15.36
CA ALA A 98 -17.65 3.44 14.27
C ALA A 98 -16.77 3.68 13.02
N VAL A 99 -15.47 3.89 13.20
CA VAL A 99 -14.49 4.03 12.10
C VAL A 99 -14.00 2.68 11.58
N ALA A 100 -14.13 1.61 12.38
CA ALA A 100 -13.75 0.25 12.02
C ALA A 100 -14.76 -0.46 11.11
N ARG A 101 -16.03 -0.01 11.09
CA ARG A 101 -17.09 -0.53 10.23
C ARG A 101 -17.15 0.20 8.89
#